data_AF-A0AA35XH20-F1
#
_entry.id   AF-A0AA35XH20-F1
#
_cell.length_a   1.000
_cell.length_b   1.000
_cell.length_c   1.000
_cell.angle_alpha   90.00
_cell.angle_beta   90.00
_cell.angle_gamma   90.00
#
_symmetry.space_group_name_H-M   'P 1'
#
loop_
_entity.id
_entity.type
_entity.pdbx_description
1 polymer ?
#
loop_
_entity_poly.entity_id
_entity_poly.type
_entity_poly.pdbx_seq_one_letter_code
_entity_poly.pdbx_strand_id
1 'polypeptide(L)'
;MRVVGAWFALFALVASLHVSFGVKRTEEAPAAAVRPPDGVWDRQKKAADDLWEELTEGGRRATDHEHWERIVRRSSLEWYDPYYEDDTQHIVDVQDYYRYVLEQDWYAEPQQDQLASILHDWRGDQARIQMEDDYMYMEKPIPGRYIVMLDASANERMLDHAITVLQRAHVESEGKIRTEHITPIRNLGLGFTATMNNKAVTLITKYPYLEVIEEDVAVKRSTRQLSKADYEKAEQHLSGVQWNLDRIDQRNNHLDGVFKPEGTGDMASIYIIDTGVRYTHEEFEGRAKYAGFDAIDKLTGSSQQGADCQGHGTHCAATAAGKKYGVAKKAKIYSLRALGCGGSGAVSGIVEGMDFVAKQVDKGVHSGPVVFSMSLGVKASVSLNAAIKRVTEKGIVAVSAAGNQGGDSCNYSPASARVGIAVGATNKEDDMVTFSNAGECTDIYAPGVAIKSATSKCDTCTLTLSGTSMAAPHVAGYMAILMSLYPHMSATQAKGHLVTQSTKGAVGLAAISSSLASRTPNRFLYVAAQDVDTSTRAHIPYWRP
;
A
#
# COMPACT_ATOMS: atom_id res chain seq x y z
N MET A 1 26.49 22.88 -2.72
CA MET A 1 27.93 22.60 -2.55
C MET A 1 28.31 22.07 -1.16
N ARG A 2 27.81 22.61 -0.03
CA ARG A 2 28.05 22.03 1.31
C ARG A 2 27.39 20.65 1.53
N VAL A 3 26.27 20.39 0.86
CA VAL A 3 25.56 19.09 0.88
C VAL A 3 26.42 17.97 0.30
N VAL A 4 27.15 18.22 -0.80
CA VAL A 4 27.95 17.19 -1.48
C VAL A 4 29.14 16.74 -0.60
N GLY A 5 29.75 17.65 0.17
CA GLY A 5 30.82 17.29 1.10
C GLY A 5 30.40 16.37 2.26
N ALA A 6 29.12 16.40 2.67
CA ALA A 6 28.59 15.54 3.72
C ALA A 6 28.34 14.10 3.22
N TRP A 7 27.91 13.95 1.96
CA TRP A 7 27.81 12.64 1.28
C TRP A 7 29.17 11.95 1.16
N PHE A 8 30.21 12.72 0.83
CA PHE A 8 31.60 12.24 0.78
C PHE A 8 32.12 11.74 2.14
N ALA A 9 31.79 12.44 3.24
CA ALA A 9 32.23 12.05 4.59
C ALA A 9 31.56 10.74 5.06
N LEU A 10 30.27 10.56 4.78
CA LEU A 10 29.52 9.37 5.18
C LEU A 10 29.97 8.12 4.41
N PHE A 11 30.19 8.24 3.10
CA PHE A 11 30.67 7.13 2.27
C PHE A 11 32.10 6.69 2.64
N ALA A 12 33.00 7.66 2.86
CA ALA A 12 34.38 7.38 3.25
C ALA A 12 34.49 6.77 4.66
N LEU A 13 33.65 7.20 5.61
CA LEU A 13 33.65 6.67 6.98
C LEU A 13 33.08 5.24 7.06
N VAL A 14 32.03 4.94 6.30
CA VAL A 14 31.39 3.61 6.27
C VAL A 14 32.26 2.57 5.56
N ALA A 15 32.94 2.97 4.47
CA ALA A 15 33.97 2.15 3.84
C ALA A 15 35.14 1.87 4.80
N SER A 16 35.55 2.87 5.59
CA SER A 16 36.64 2.73 6.58
C SER A 16 36.25 1.85 7.77
N LEU A 17 34.99 1.88 8.20
CA LEU A 17 34.45 1.05 9.30
C LEU A 17 34.34 -0.43 8.89
N HIS A 18 33.95 -0.73 7.65
CA HIS A 18 33.93 -2.11 7.14
C HIS A 18 35.33 -2.70 6.95
N VAL A 19 36.33 -1.86 6.64
CA VAL A 19 37.72 -2.30 6.44
C VAL A 19 38.49 -2.46 7.76
N SER A 20 38.11 -1.75 8.83
CA SER A 20 38.94 -1.67 10.05
C SER A 20 38.47 -2.51 11.24
N PHE A 21 37.21 -2.95 11.32
CA PHE A 21 36.71 -3.64 12.52
C PHE A 21 35.94 -4.92 12.18
N GLY A 22 36.69 -6.03 12.12
CA GLY A 22 36.12 -7.37 12.00
C GLY A 22 35.02 -7.61 13.04
N VAL A 23 33.86 -8.05 12.55
CA VAL A 23 32.68 -8.41 13.34
C VAL A 23 33.08 -9.35 14.47
N LYS A 24 32.92 -8.91 15.73
CA LYS A 24 33.00 -9.81 16.89
C LYS A 24 31.77 -10.71 16.88
N ARG A 25 32.00 -12.01 16.64
CA ARG A 25 31.03 -13.08 16.92
C ARG A 25 30.56 -12.99 18.37
N THR A 26 29.29 -12.70 18.60
CA THR A 26 28.59 -13.12 19.81
C THR A 26 27.99 -14.51 19.55
N GLU A 27 28.13 -15.42 20.50
CA GLU A 27 28.01 -16.89 20.32
C GLU A 27 26.58 -17.44 20.16
N GLU A 28 25.58 -16.65 19.74
CA GLU A 28 24.19 -17.11 19.62
C GLU A 28 23.51 -16.79 18.27
N ALA A 29 24.26 -16.85 17.16
CA ALA A 29 23.65 -16.84 15.82
C ALA A 29 23.32 -18.28 15.35
N PRO A 30 22.07 -18.58 14.93
CA PRO A 30 21.72 -19.90 14.42
C PRO A 30 22.47 -20.22 13.11
N ALA A 31 22.97 -21.46 13.02
CA ALA A 31 23.97 -21.94 12.08
C ALA A 31 23.49 -22.15 10.63
N ALA A 32 23.08 -21.09 9.92
CA ALA A 32 22.70 -21.18 8.50
C ALA A 32 23.22 -20.03 7.61
N ALA A 33 24.36 -19.43 7.93
CA ALA A 33 25.02 -18.49 7.01
C ALA A 33 25.93 -19.28 6.04
N VAL A 34 25.46 -19.48 4.81
CA VAL A 34 26.24 -20.03 3.68
C VAL A 34 27.41 -19.09 3.38
N ARG A 35 28.63 -19.62 3.27
CA ARG A 35 29.79 -18.83 2.80
C ARG A 35 29.59 -18.47 1.32
N PRO A 36 29.84 -17.22 0.90
CA PRO A 36 29.85 -16.88 -0.52
C PRO A 36 30.98 -17.63 -1.24
N PRO A 37 30.84 -17.94 -2.55
CA PRO A 37 31.88 -18.61 -3.32
C PRO A 37 33.22 -17.87 -3.29
N ASP A 38 34.32 -18.61 -3.33
CA ASP A 38 35.68 -18.05 -3.30
C ASP A 38 35.90 -17.03 -4.45
N GLY A 39 36.46 -15.87 -4.11
CA GLY A 39 36.80 -14.79 -5.06
C GLY A 39 35.70 -13.75 -5.31
N VAL A 40 34.50 -13.87 -4.76
CA VAL A 40 33.46 -12.81 -4.84
C VAL A 40 33.89 -11.55 -4.08
N TRP A 41 34.47 -11.73 -2.89
CA TRP A 41 34.99 -10.64 -2.06
C TRP A 41 36.13 -9.88 -2.74
N ASP A 42 37.06 -10.58 -3.38
CA ASP A 42 38.19 -9.95 -4.06
C ASP A 42 37.73 -9.16 -5.30
N ARG A 43 36.69 -9.64 -6.00
CA ARG A 43 36.08 -8.90 -7.12
C ARG A 43 35.38 -7.63 -6.66
N GLN A 44 34.61 -7.69 -5.58
CA GLN A 44 33.92 -6.52 -5.03
C GLN A 44 34.89 -5.49 -4.49
N LYS A 45 35.96 -5.94 -3.81
CA LYS A 45 37.02 -5.07 -3.33
C LYS A 45 37.75 -4.39 -4.48
N LYS A 46 38.12 -5.15 -5.52
CA LYS A 46 38.75 -4.61 -6.72
C LYS A 46 37.85 -3.60 -7.45
N ALA A 47 36.56 -3.88 -7.58
CA ALA A 47 35.61 -2.95 -8.19
C ALA A 47 35.51 -1.63 -7.42
N ALA A 48 35.62 -1.66 -6.08
CA ALA A 48 35.65 -0.46 -5.24
C ALA A 48 36.96 0.32 -5.37
N ASP A 49 38.10 -0.38 -5.45
CA ASP A 49 39.43 0.22 -5.63
C ASP A 49 39.59 0.84 -7.04
N ASP A 50 39.09 0.16 -8.09
CA ASP A 50 39.09 0.67 -9.47
C ASP A 50 38.19 1.92 -9.60
N LEU A 51 37.04 1.95 -8.90
CA LEU A 51 36.16 3.13 -8.83
C LEU A 51 36.86 4.31 -8.13
N TRP A 52 37.69 4.03 -7.12
CA TRP A 52 38.46 5.03 -6.40
C TRP A 52 39.59 5.62 -7.27
N GLU A 53 40.30 4.81 -8.05
CA GLU A 53 41.29 5.30 -9.03
C GLU A 53 40.65 6.12 -10.16
N GLU A 54 39.52 5.68 -10.74
CA GLU A 54 38.81 6.39 -11.81
C GLU A 54 38.30 7.78 -11.35
N LEU A 55 38.02 7.93 -10.05
CA LEU A 55 37.61 9.19 -9.42
C LEU A 55 38.78 10.10 -9.05
N THR A 56 40.02 9.60 -9.00
CA THR A 56 41.17 10.33 -8.44
C THR A 56 42.30 10.59 -9.45
N GLU A 57 42.39 9.87 -10.56
CA GLU A 57 43.42 10.15 -11.58
C GLU A 57 43.09 11.39 -12.45
N GLY A 58 43.98 12.38 -12.41
CA GLY A 58 44.08 13.45 -13.41
C GLY A 58 43.42 14.80 -13.08
N GLY A 59 42.84 14.98 -11.89
CA GLY A 59 42.46 16.31 -11.38
C GLY A 59 41.39 17.07 -12.16
N ARG A 60 40.71 16.45 -13.13
CA ARG A 60 39.50 16.99 -13.73
C ARG A 60 38.31 16.39 -12.99
N ARG A 61 37.73 17.16 -12.07
CA ARG A 61 36.39 16.88 -11.54
C ARG A 61 35.47 16.58 -12.72
N ALA A 62 34.79 15.43 -12.73
CA ALA A 62 33.61 15.24 -13.56
C ALA A 62 32.58 16.28 -13.08
N THR A 63 32.51 17.41 -13.79
CA THR A 63 31.62 18.53 -13.44
C THR A 63 30.28 18.46 -14.15
N ASP A 64 30.08 17.50 -15.06
CA ASP A 64 28.80 17.29 -15.73
C ASP A 64 28.08 16.03 -15.21
N HIS A 65 26.75 16.13 -15.23
CA HIS A 65 25.81 15.15 -14.69
C HIS A 65 25.76 13.84 -15.50
N GLU A 66 26.02 13.90 -16.82
CA GLU A 66 25.97 12.73 -17.71
C GLU A 66 27.15 11.77 -17.51
N HIS A 67 28.32 12.30 -17.15
CA HIS A 67 29.47 11.48 -16.78
C HIS A 67 29.20 10.70 -15.49
N TRP A 68 28.55 11.33 -14.51
CA TRP A 68 28.19 10.71 -13.22
C TRP A 68 27.09 9.65 -13.35
N GLU A 69 26.05 9.90 -14.15
CA GLU A 69 25.02 8.88 -14.42
C GLU A 69 25.62 7.61 -15.02
N ARG A 70 26.66 7.76 -15.86
CA ARG A 70 27.34 6.62 -16.50
C ARG A 70 28.08 5.75 -15.48
N ILE A 71 28.73 6.37 -14.49
CA ILE A 71 29.49 5.67 -13.43
C ILE A 71 28.52 4.97 -12.47
N VAL A 72 27.45 5.63 -12.04
CA VAL A 72 26.45 5.05 -11.12
C VAL A 72 25.67 3.91 -11.77
N ARG A 73 25.33 4.01 -13.06
CA ARG A 73 24.72 2.90 -13.81
C ARG A 73 25.64 1.69 -13.95
N ARG A 74 26.96 1.90 -13.94
CA ARG A 74 27.95 0.82 -14.06
C ARG A 74 28.17 0.09 -12.73
N SER A 75 28.12 0.80 -11.60
CA SER A 75 28.31 0.24 -10.25
C SER A 75 27.05 -0.38 -9.62
N SER A 76 25.87 -0.11 -10.18
CA SER A 76 24.59 -0.70 -9.75
C SER A 76 24.28 -2.07 -10.36
N LEU A 77 25.18 -2.60 -11.21
CA LEU A 77 25.00 -3.88 -11.92
C LEU A 77 25.62 -5.09 -11.20
N GLU A 78 26.38 -4.91 -10.12
CA GLU A 78 27.15 -6.02 -9.52
C GLU A 78 27.03 -6.07 -7.99
N TRP A 79 25.84 -6.40 -7.46
CA TRP A 79 25.68 -6.74 -6.04
C TRP A 79 24.95 -8.09 -5.90
N TYR A 80 25.57 -9.02 -5.18
CA TYR A 80 25.07 -10.37 -4.91
C TYR A 80 24.31 -10.38 -3.57
N ASP A 81 23.07 -10.87 -3.58
CA ASP A 81 22.25 -11.12 -2.39
C ASP A 81 22.43 -12.59 -1.95
N PRO A 82 22.94 -12.87 -0.73
CA PRO A 82 23.23 -14.24 -0.27
C PRO A 82 21.99 -15.10 0.03
N TYR A 83 20.76 -14.60 -0.19
CA TYR A 83 19.52 -15.37 0.04
C TYR A 83 18.83 -15.92 -1.23
N TYR A 84 19.40 -15.69 -2.42
CA TYR A 84 18.84 -16.19 -3.68
C TYR A 84 19.82 -17.14 -4.39
N GLU A 85 19.35 -18.35 -4.71
CA GLU A 85 20.11 -19.40 -5.42
C GLU A 85 20.09 -19.26 -6.96
N ASP A 86 19.60 -18.14 -7.52
CA ASP A 86 19.54 -17.95 -8.98
C ASP A 86 20.17 -16.63 -9.43
N ASP A 87 20.89 -16.67 -10.56
CA ASP A 87 21.77 -15.64 -11.14
C ASP A 87 21.00 -14.44 -11.75
N THR A 88 19.81 -14.13 -11.22
CA THR A 88 19.02 -12.98 -11.67
C THR A 88 19.42 -11.73 -10.88
N GLN A 89 20.20 -10.84 -11.51
CA GLN A 89 20.50 -9.50 -11.01
C GLN A 89 19.20 -8.77 -10.61
N HIS A 90 19.01 -8.55 -9.32
CA HIS A 90 17.93 -7.72 -8.81
C HIS A 90 18.49 -6.42 -8.24
N ILE A 91 17.94 -5.30 -8.71
CA ILE A 91 18.20 -3.97 -8.14
C ILE A 91 17.49 -3.93 -6.78
N VAL A 92 18.23 -4.25 -5.72
CA VAL A 92 17.83 -3.89 -4.35
C VAL A 92 18.14 -2.41 -4.21
N ASP A 93 17.14 -1.59 -3.88
CA ASP A 93 17.38 -0.22 -3.47
C ASP A 93 18.28 -0.27 -2.23
N VAL A 94 19.50 0.27 -2.36
CA VAL A 94 20.51 0.34 -1.31
C VAL A 94 19.92 0.96 -0.04
N GLN A 95 18.95 1.88 -0.17
CA GLN A 95 18.26 2.50 0.96
C GLN A 95 17.35 1.55 1.74
N ASP A 96 16.69 0.60 1.08
CA ASP A 96 15.80 -0.37 1.72
C ASP A 96 16.62 -1.48 2.42
N TYR A 97 17.76 -1.88 1.84
CA TYR A 97 18.69 -2.82 2.47
C TYR A 97 19.27 -2.24 3.77
N TYR A 98 19.71 -0.98 3.78
CA TYR A 98 20.26 -0.36 4.99
C TYR A 98 19.19 -0.05 6.06
N ARG A 99 17.95 0.21 5.65
CA ARG A 99 16.82 0.39 6.58
C ARG A 99 16.45 -0.93 7.26
N TYR A 100 16.47 -2.03 6.51
CA TYR A 100 16.31 -3.38 7.03
C TYR A 100 17.41 -3.75 8.04
N VAL A 101 18.67 -3.41 7.77
CA VAL A 101 19.81 -3.67 8.68
C VAL A 101 19.69 -2.91 10.02
N LEU A 102 19.14 -1.69 9.99
CA LEU A 102 18.94 -0.88 11.21
C LEU A 102 17.75 -1.33 12.06
N GLU A 103 16.75 -1.97 11.46
CA GLU A 103 15.56 -2.49 12.16
C GLU A 103 15.81 -3.79 12.95
N GLN A 104 16.98 -4.43 12.76
CA GLN A 104 17.28 -5.76 13.30
C GLN A 104 18.27 -5.76 14.49
N ASP A 105 18.61 -4.61 15.07
CA ASP A 105 19.47 -4.47 16.27
C ASP A 105 20.83 -5.21 16.18
N TRP A 106 21.51 -5.16 15.02
CA TRP A 106 22.79 -5.85 14.80
C TRP A 106 24.04 -5.13 15.35
N TYR A 107 23.91 -3.96 15.98
CA TYR A 107 25.03 -3.13 16.48
C TYR A 107 24.87 -2.75 17.95
N ALA A 108 25.98 -2.54 18.67
CA ALA A 108 25.97 -2.19 20.10
C ALA A 108 25.58 -0.72 20.34
N GLU A 109 24.90 -0.41 21.47
CA GLU A 109 24.30 0.90 21.81
C GLU A 109 25.13 2.16 21.48
N PRO A 110 26.46 2.25 21.73
CA PRO A 110 27.24 3.45 21.40
C PRO A 110 27.32 3.75 19.89
N GLN A 111 27.13 2.74 19.05
CA GLN A 111 27.18 2.83 17.59
C GLN A 111 25.83 3.32 17.03
N GLN A 112 24.73 3.02 17.72
CA GLN A 112 23.39 3.53 17.37
C GLN A 112 23.27 5.03 17.65
N ASP A 113 23.87 5.53 18.73
CA ASP A 113 23.82 6.96 19.09
C ASP A 113 24.60 7.88 18.13
N GLN A 114 25.77 7.43 17.63
CA GLN A 114 26.53 8.18 16.61
C GLN A 114 25.80 8.21 15.26
N LEU A 115 25.18 7.10 14.85
CA LEU A 115 24.34 7.06 13.65
C LEU A 115 23.07 7.92 13.82
N ALA A 116 22.46 7.92 15.01
CA ALA A 116 21.28 8.71 15.33
C ALA A 116 21.57 10.22 15.37
N SER A 117 22.74 10.65 15.86
CA SER A 117 23.12 12.08 15.87
C SER A 117 23.38 12.62 14.46
N ILE A 118 23.99 11.81 13.59
CA ILE A 118 24.23 12.16 12.18
C ILE A 118 22.90 12.26 11.41
N LEU A 119 21.92 11.42 11.75
CA LEU A 119 20.56 11.48 11.20
C LEU A 119 19.71 12.61 11.82
N HIS A 120 20.09 13.15 12.98
CA HIS A 120 19.40 14.28 13.61
C HIS A 120 19.68 15.60 12.87
N ASP A 121 20.94 15.86 12.48
CA ASP A 121 21.32 17.00 11.63
C ASP A 121 20.74 16.90 10.21
N TRP A 122 20.34 15.70 9.77
CA TRP A 122 19.73 15.41 8.47
C TRP A 122 18.23 15.76 8.38
N ARG A 123 17.53 15.94 9.51
CA ARG A 123 16.06 16.15 9.60
C ARG A 123 15.59 17.61 9.45
N GLY A 124 16.51 18.56 9.26
CA GLY A 124 16.21 20.00 9.34
C GLY A 124 15.47 20.64 8.16
N ASP A 125 15.42 20.04 6.98
CA ASP A 125 14.92 20.73 5.77
C ASP A 125 13.56 20.20 5.29
N GLN A 126 12.51 21.00 5.52
CA GLN A 126 11.13 20.77 5.05
C GLN A 126 11.04 20.57 3.51
N ALA A 127 11.99 21.10 2.74
CA ALA A 127 12.06 20.91 1.29
C ALA A 127 12.45 19.47 0.87
N ARG A 128 13.05 18.68 1.78
CA ARG A 128 13.57 17.34 1.50
C ARG A 128 12.51 16.24 1.64
N ILE A 129 11.54 16.44 2.54
CA ILE A 129 10.36 15.59 2.67
C ILE A 129 9.56 15.58 1.37
N GLN A 130 9.38 16.75 0.74
CA GLN A 130 8.72 16.86 -0.56
C GLN A 130 9.46 16.09 -1.66
N MET A 131 10.80 16.10 -1.64
CA MET A 131 11.64 15.44 -2.64
C MET A 131 11.71 13.91 -2.46
N GLU A 132 11.71 13.40 -1.23
CA GLU A 132 11.57 11.96 -0.94
C GLU A 132 10.15 11.46 -1.30
N ASP A 133 9.11 12.27 -1.07
CA ASP A 133 7.73 11.95 -1.48
C ASP A 133 7.55 12.02 -3.02
N ASP A 134 8.25 12.93 -3.73
CA ASP A 134 8.25 13.00 -5.21
C ASP A 134 9.12 11.91 -5.88
N TYR A 135 10.25 11.51 -5.28
CA TYR A 135 11.09 10.40 -5.78
C TYR A 135 10.49 9.03 -5.46
N MET A 136 9.77 8.87 -4.34
CA MET A 136 9.13 7.61 -3.95
C MET A 136 8.00 7.17 -4.90
N TYR A 137 7.44 8.12 -5.68
CA TYR A 137 6.43 7.91 -6.73
C TYR A 137 6.92 8.27 -8.16
N MET A 138 8.23 8.32 -8.39
CA MET A 138 8.76 8.03 -9.74
C MET A 138 8.66 6.52 -10.00
N GLU A 139 7.43 5.99 -9.92
CA GLU A 139 7.13 4.59 -10.23
C GLU A 139 7.34 4.40 -11.73
N LYS A 140 8.55 3.96 -12.07
CA LYS A 140 8.84 3.50 -13.42
C LYS A 140 7.90 2.32 -13.70
N PRO A 141 7.31 2.25 -14.91
CA PRO A 141 6.61 1.05 -15.34
C PRO A 141 7.47 -0.18 -15.07
N ILE A 142 6.84 -1.27 -14.63
CA ILE A 142 7.48 -2.57 -14.49
C ILE A 142 7.68 -3.09 -15.92
N PRO A 143 8.91 -3.00 -16.48
CA PRO A 143 9.06 -3.04 -17.91
C PRO A 143 8.58 -4.35 -18.50
N GLY A 144 7.78 -4.27 -19.56
CA GLY A 144 7.31 -5.44 -20.27
C GLY A 144 6.16 -6.18 -19.59
N ARG A 145 5.58 -5.69 -18.50
CA ARG A 145 4.33 -6.23 -17.94
C ARG A 145 3.18 -5.32 -18.31
N TYR A 146 2.04 -5.90 -18.68
CA TYR A 146 0.89 -5.15 -19.16
C TYR A 146 -0.42 -5.69 -18.63
N ILE A 147 -1.37 -4.78 -18.47
CA ILE A 147 -2.77 -5.05 -18.21
C ILE A 147 -3.54 -4.69 -19.48
N VAL A 148 -4.25 -5.65 -20.04
CA VAL A 148 -5.04 -5.51 -21.26
C VAL A 148 -6.50 -5.70 -20.92
N MET A 149 -7.33 -4.70 -21.20
CA MET A 149 -8.78 -4.78 -21.06
C MET A 149 -9.45 -4.68 -22.43
N LEU A 150 -10.42 -5.53 -22.67
CA LEU A 150 -11.27 -5.52 -23.84
C LEU A 150 -12.53 -4.70 -23.58
N ASP A 151 -13.09 -4.14 -24.65
CA ASP A 151 -14.27 -3.29 -24.56
C ASP A 151 -15.55 -4.10 -24.24
N ALA A 152 -16.62 -3.40 -23.89
CA ALA A 152 -17.88 -4.00 -23.45
C ALA A 152 -18.61 -4.85 -24.51
N SER A 153 -18.22 -4.77 -25.80
CA SER A 153 -18.75 -5.62 -26.86
C SER A 153 -18.05 -6.98 -26.96
N ALA A 154 -16.92 -7.15 -26.27
CA ALA A 154 -16.18 -8.40 -26.25
C ALA A 154 -16.95 -9.52 -25.53
N ASN A 155 -16.73 -10.76 -25.97
CA ASN A 155 -17.17 -11.97 -25.27
C ASN A 155 -16.00 -12.93 -25.00
N GLU A 156 -16.23 -13.97 -24.21
CA GLU A 156 -15.17 -14.90 -23.77
C GLU A 156 -14.38 -15.53 -24.92
N ARG A 157 -15.03 -15.78 -26.07
CA ARG A 157 -14.34 -16.30 -27.26
C ARG A 157 -13.36 -15.28 -27.83
N MET A 158 -13.73 -14.00 -27.78
CA MET A 158 -12.86 -12.91 -28.23
C MET A 158 -11.68 -12.71 -27.28
N LEU A 159 -11.87 -12.92 -25.97
CA LEU A 159 -10.76 -12.96 -25.02
C LEU A 159 -9.80 -14.12 -25.32
N ASP A 160 -10.35 -15.33 -25.43
CA ASP A 160 -9.54 -16.53 -25.71
C ASP A 160 -8.82 -16.41 -27.06
N HIS A 161 -9.46 -15.80 -28.06
CA HIS A 161 -8.87 -15.52 -29.36
C HIS A 161 -7.71 -14.50 -29.26
N ALA A 162 -7.87 -13.41 -28.50
CA ALA A 162 -6.79 -12.43 -28.28
C ALA A 162 -5.54 -13.09 -27.67
N ILE A 163 -5.75 -13.91 -26.65
CA ILE A 163 -4.70 -14.67 -25.98
C ILE A 163 -4.05 -15.66 -26.95
N THR A 164 -4.86 -16.39 -27.72
CA THR A 164 -4.38 -17.36 -28.71
C THR A 164 -3.53 -16.70 -29.80
N VAL A 165 -3.91 -15.52 -30.27
CA VAL A 165 -3.15 -14.74 -31.26
C VAL A 165 -1.75 -14.43 -30.74
N LEU A 166 -1.63 -13.97 -29.48
CA LEU A 166 -0.33 -13.68 -28.87
C LEU A 166 0.50 -14.94 -28.65
N GLN A 167 -0.10 -16.02 -28.18
CA GLN A 167 0.59 -17.30 -27.96
C GLN A 167 1.08 -17.93 -29.28
N ARG A 168 0.28 -17.91 -30.35
CA ARG A 168 0.70 -18.39 -31.67
C ARG A 168 1.82 -17.55 -32.24
N ALA A 169 1.69 -16.23 -32.18
CA ALA A 169 2.74 -15.32 -32.64
C ALA A 169 4.05 -15.55 -31.87
N HIS A 170 3.98 -15.90 -30.59
CA HIS A 170 5.15 -16.26 -29.81
C HIS A 170 5.87 -17.51 -30.33
N VAL A 171 5.12 -18.59 -30.59
CA VAL A 171 5.67 -19.85 -31.11
C VAL A 171 6.18 -19.69 -32.54
N GLU A 172 5.36 -19.14 -33.45
CA GLU A 172 5.67 -19.03 -34.89
C GLU A 172 6.84 -18.09 -35.17
N SER A 173 7.05 -17.08 -34.31
CA SER A 173 8.17 -16.16 -34.44
C SER A 173 9.44 -16.63 -33.73
N GLU A 174 9.44 -17.86 -33.18
CA GLU A 174 10.54 -18.42 -32.37
C GLU A 174 10.91 -17.48 -31.21
N GLY A 175 9.90 -16.94 -30.51
CA GLY A 175 10.10 -16.04 -29.38
C GLY A 175 10.43 -14.59 -29.73
N LYS A 176 10.55 -14.23 -31.02
CA LYS A 176 10.79 -12.82 -31.43
C LYS A 176 9.63 -11.90 -31.03
N ILE A 177 8.39 -12.39 -31.07
CA ILE A 177 7.21 -11.79 -30.46
C ILE A 177 7.06 -12.48 -29.10
N ARG A 178 7.43 -11.83 -28.01
CA ARG A 178 7.46 -12.49 -26.70
C ARG A 178 6.19 -12.19 -25.91
N THR A 179 5.47 -13.24 -25.51
CA THR A 179 4.34 -13.15 -24.59
C THR A 179 4.41 -14.31 -23.59
N GLU A 180 4.42 -14.00 -22.30
CA GLU A 180 4.56 -14.95 -21.19
C GLU A 180 3.60 -14.59 -20.04
N HIS A 181 3.39 -15.52 -19.10
CA HIS A 181 2.62 -15.30 -17.87
C HIS A 181 1.21 -14.70 -18.08
N ILE A 182 0.49 -15.14 -19.11
CA ILE A 182 -0.84 -14.62 -19.41
C ILE A 182 -1.84 -15.07 -18.34
N THR A 183 -2.51 -14.12 -17.69
CA THR A 183 -3.60 -14.41 -16.73
C THR A 183 -4.90 -13.77 -17.22
N PRO A 184 -5.92 -14.57 -17.58
CA PRO A 184 -7.22 -14.04 -17.96
C PRO A 184 -7.93 -13.34 -16.80
N ILE A 185 -8.56 -12.20 -17.11
CA ILE A 185 -9.50 -11.45 -16.27
C ILE A 185 -10.88 -11.67 -16.91
N ARG A 186 -11.83 -12.21 -16.15
CA ARG A 186 -13.16 -12.61 -16.68
C ARG A 186 -14.33 -12.02 -15.90
N ASN A 187 -14.11 -11.72 -14.63
CA ASN A 187 -15.13 -11.29 -13.69
C ASN A 187 -15.13 -9.76 -13.53
N LEU A 188 -14.05 -9.05 -13.91
CA LEU A 188 -13.98 -7.58 -13.95
C LEU A 188 -14.03 -7.02 -15.36
N GLY A 189 -14.88 -7.58 -16.22
CA GLY A 189 -14.77 -7.38 -17.66
C GLY A 189 -13.67 -8.24 -18.26
N LEU A 190 -13.70 -8.37 -19.58
CA LEU A 190 -12.81 -9.30 -20.28
C LEU A 190 -11.45 -8.66 -20.53
N GLY A 191 -10.38 -9.39 -20.22
CA GLY A 191 -9.03 -8.89 -20.36
C GLY A 191 -8.00 -9.93 -19.92
N PHE A 192 -6.75 -9.52 -19.84
CA PHE A 192 -5.69 -10.33 -19.28
C PHE A 192 -4.51 -9.49 -18.81
N THR A 193 -3.74 -10.00 -17.87
CA THR A 193 -2.39 -9.53 -17.59
C THR A 193 -1.40 -10.38 -18.37
N ALA A 194 -0.27 -9.83 -18.81
CA ALA A 194 0.77 -10.59 -19.48
C ALA A 194 2.14 -9.90 -19.39
N THR A 195 3.20 -10.69 -19.53
CA THR A 195 4.53 -10.18 -19.85
C THR A 195 4.67 -10.15 -21.37
N MET A 196 4.91 -8.99 -21.98
CA MET A 196 5.01 -8.79 -23.42
C MET A 196 6.24 -7.97 -23.81
N ASN A 197 6.82 -8.24 -24.97
CA ASN A 197 7.77 -7.30 -25.60
C ASN A 197 7.04 -6.33 -26.54
N ASN A 198 7.74 -5.29 -27.02
CA ASN A 198 7.16 -4.25 -27.87
C ASN A 198 6.48 -4.79 -29.15
N LYS A 199 6.92 -5.93 -29.68
CA LYS A 199 6.30 -6.56 -30.85
C LYS A 199 4.96 -7.21 -30.50
N ALA A 200 4.85 -7.87 -29.35
CA ALA A 200 3.59 -8.40 -28.84
C ALA A 200 2.61 -7.27 -28.50
N VAL A 201 3.09 -6.19 -27.89
CA VAL A 201 2.31 -4.96 -27.68
C VAL A 201 1.77 -4.41 -29.00
N THR A 202 2.62 -4.31 -30.03
CA THR A 202 2.21 -3.85 -31.38
C THR A 202 1.19 -4.77 -32.04
N LEU A 203 1.19 -6.07 -31.70
CA LEU A 203 0.23 -7.03 -32.21
C LEU A 203 -1.14 -6.85 -31.53
N ILE A 204 -1.17 -6.77 -30.21
CA ILE A 204 -2.43 -6.64 -29.46
C ILE A 204 -3.08 -5.27 -29.62
N THR A 205 -2.31 -4.20 -29.88
CA THR A 205 -2.88 -2.85 -30.17
C THR A 205 -3.71 -2.80 -31.45
N LYS A 206 -3.59 -3.81 -32.32
CA LYS A 206 -4.40 -3.97 -33.52
C LYS A 206 -5.63 -4.86 -33.30
N TYR A 207 -5.82 -5.38 -32.09
CA TYR A 207 -6.93 -6.25 -31.78
C TYR A 207 -8.24 -5.44 -31.78
N PRO A 208 -9.28 -5.83 -32.55
CA PRO A 208 -10.46 -5.00 -32.78
C PRO A 208 -11.23 -4.60 -31.52
N TYR A 209 -11.11 -5.37 -30.44
CA TYR A 209 -11.86 -5.20 -29.19
C TYR A 209 -11.02 -4.64 -28.05
N LEU A 210 -9.83 -4.09 -28.33
CA LEU A 210 -8.97 -3.50 -27.30
C LEU A 210 -9.57 -2.18 -26.78
N GLU A 211 -9.80 -2.10 -25.48
CA GLU A 211 -10.21 -0.85 -24.80
C GLU A 211 -9.01 -0.15 -24.18
N VAL A 212 -8.22 -0.89 -23.40
CA VAL A 212 -7.08 -0.37 -22.63
C VAL A 212 -5.91 -1.34 -22.76
N ILE A 213 -4.73 -0.79 -22.99
CA ILE A 213 -3.46 -1.44 -22.68
C ILE A 213 -2.65 -0.48 -21.81
N GLU A 214 -2.27 -0.94 -20.62
CA GLU A 214 -1.52 -0.17 -19.65
C GLU A 214 -0.28 -0.96 -19.24
N GLU A 215 0.90 -0.34 -19.28
CA GLU A 215 2.09 -0.95 -18.71
C GLU A 215 1.95 -0.97 -17.19
N ASP A 216 2.22 -2.13 -16.61
CA ASP A 216 2.05 -2.37 -15.19
C ASP A 216 2.99 -1.47 -14.38
N VAL A 217 2.56 -1.05 -13.21
CA VAL A 217 3.30 -0.10 -12.37
C VAL A 217 3.36 -0.63 -10.95
N ALA A 218 4.45 -0.30 -10.26
CA ALA A 218 4.58 -0.61 -8.85
C ALA A 218 3.54 0.16 -8.05
N VAL A 219 3.01 -0.47 -7.01
CA VAL A 219 2.06 0.11 -6.06
C VAL A 219 2.63 -0.04 -4.66
N LYS A 220 2.43 0.96 -3.79
CA LYS A 220 3.01 0.98 -2.44
C LYS A 220 1.96 1.19 -1.37
N ARG A 221 2.26 0.72 -0.15
CA ARG A 221 1.47 1.05 1.05
C ARG A 221 1.46 2.56 1.33
N SER A 222 0.34 3.09 1.80
CA SER A 222 0.18 4.53 2.10
C SER A 222 0.36 4.86 3.59
N THR A 223 1.60 4.73 4.09
CA THR A 223 1.94 5.04 5.50
C THR A 223 2.91 6.20 5.64
N ARG A 224 2.85 6.89 6.78
CA ARG A 224 3.84 7.87 7.24
C ARG A 224 4.37 7.44 8.60
N GLN A 225 5.69 7.43 8.78
CA GLN A 225 6.29 7.30 10.10
C GLN A 225 6.30 8.68 10.77
N LEU A 226 5.72 8.77 11.97
CA LEU A 226 5.77 10.00 12.77
C LEU A 226 7.13 10.18 13.43
N SER A 227 7.47 11.41 13.81
CA SER A 227 8.62 11.66 14.66
C SER A 227 8.40 11.07 16.07
N LYS A 228 9.47 10.76 16.80
CA LYS A 228 9.40 10.25 18.18
C LYS A 228 8.59 11.18 19.10
N ALA A 229 8.71 12.50 18.92
CA ALA A 229 7.97 13.49 19.70
C ALA A 229 6.45 13.48 19.40
N ASP A 230 6.07 13.24 18.14
CA ASP A 230 4.66 13.09 17.77
C ASP A 230 4.08 11.76 18.28
N TYR A 231 4.92 10.72 18.35
CA TYR A 231 4.57 9.43 18.95
C TYR A 231 4.28 9.56 20.46
N GLU A 232 5.14 10.26 21.20
CA GLU A 232 4.98 10.47 22.65
C GLU A 232 3.76 11.37 22.98
N LYS A 233 3.43 12.35 22.14
CA LYS A 233 2.20 13.16 22.27
C LYS A 233 0.91 12.38 21.97
N ALA A 234 1.01 11.39 21.10
CA ALA A 234 -0.10 10.51 20.72
C ALA A 234 -0.40 9.42 21.75
N GLU A 235 0.63 8.96 22.47
CA GLU A 235 0.53 7.88 23.45
C GLU A 235 0.03 8.35 24.84
N GLN A 236 -0.21 9.66 25.03
CA GLN A 236 -0.74 10.17 26.29
C GLN A 236 -2.16 9.64 26.59
N HIS A 237 -2.15 8.58 27.38
CA HIS A 237 -3.18 8.06 28.30
C HIS A 237 -4.63 8.15 27.83
N LEU A 238 -5.11 7.05 27.27
CA LEU A 238 -6.53 6.73 27.27
C LEU A 238 -6.73 5.38 27.98
N SER A 239 -7.07 5.46 29.25
CA SER A 239 -7.78 4.38 29.91
C SER A 239 -9.19 4.29 29.30
N GLY A 240 -9.50 3.20 28.59
CA GLY A 240 -10.82 3.02 27.96
C GLY A 240 -10.74 2.70 26.46
N VAL A 241 -11.77 3.13 25.73
CA VAL A 241 -11.85 3.05 24.27
C VAL A 241 -10.77 3.97 23.65
N GLN A 242 -10.22 3.58 22.49
CA GLN A 242 -9.26 4.44 21.80
C GLN A 242 -9.94 5.67 21.21
N TRP A 243 -9.28 6.83 21.25
CA TRP A 243 -9.83 8.10 20.79
C TRP A 243 -10.37 8.03 19.36
N ASN A 244 -9.77 7.24 18.48
CA ASN A 244 -10.18 7.16 17.07
C ASN A 244 -11.52 6.44 16.92
N LEU A 245 -11.82 5.48 17.79
CA LEU A 245 -13.12 4.81 17.82
C LEU A 245 -14.17 5.69 18.49
N ASP A 246 -13.83 6.26 19.65
CA ASP A 246 -14.65 7.21 20.41
C ASP A 246 -14.99 8.45 19.57
N ARG A 247 -14.03 8.97 18.78
CA ARG A 247 -14.27 10.13 17.94
C ARG A 247 -15.30 9.85 16.84
N ILE A 248 -15.29 8.65 16.24
CA ILE A 248 -16.11 8.41 15.04
C ILE A 248 -17.56 8.10 15.35
N ASP A 249 -17.95 7.75 16.58
CA ASP A 249 -19.36 7.50 16.93
C ASP A 249 -20.11 8.71 17.51
N GLN A 250 -19.50 9.90 17.39
CA GLN A 250 -20.06 11.18 17.80
C GLN A 250 -19.84 12.28 16.76
N ARG A 251 -20.68 13.32 16.79
CA ARG A 251 -20.60 14.44 15.85
C ARG A 251 -19.65 15.55 16.31
N ASN A 252 -19.66 15.87 17.60
CA ASN A 252 -18.70 16.82 18.18
C ASN A 252 -17.39 16.09 18.53
N ASN A 253 -16.36 16.84 18.92
CA ASN A 253 -15.03 16.29 19.27
C ASN A 253 -14.84 16.03 20.79
N HIS A 254 -15.92 16.02 21.59
CA HIS A 254 -15.86 15.75 23.02
C HIS A 254 -15.95 14.25 23.32
N LEU A 255 -14.79 13.60 23.44
CA LEU A 255 -14.68 12.14 23.64
C LEU A 255 -15.30 11.70 24.98
N ASP A 256 -16.15 10.68 24.96
CA ASP A 256 -16.89 10.19 26.13
C ASP A 256 -16.38 8.85 26.69
N GLY A 257 -15.40 8.24 26.02
CA GLY A 257 -14.78 6.97 26.40
C GLY A 257 -15.59 5.74 25.97
N VAL A 258 -16.62 5.89 25.15
CA VAL A 258 -17.52 4.83 24.70
C VAL A 258 -17.39 4.66 23.19
N PHE A 259 -17.51 3.42 22.72
CA PHE A 259 -17.72 3.14 21.30
C PHE A 259 -18.72 2.01 21.15
N LYS A 260 -19.95 2.35 20.73
CA LYS A 260 -21.08 1.41 20.66
C LYS A 260 -21.86 1.60 19.35
N PRO A 261 -21.28 1.19 18.22
CA PRO A 261 -21.95 1.30 16.93
C PRO A 261 -23.27 0.52 16.91
N GLU A 262 -24.22 0.96 16.09
CA GLU A 262 -25.53 0.31 15.92
C GLU A 262 -25.48 -1.15 15.46
N GLY A 263 -24.37 -1.57 14.86
CA GLY A 263 -24.15 -2.94 14.41
C GLY A 263 -22.69 -3.36 14.53
N THR A 264 -22.42 -4.64 14.26
CA THR A 264 -21.08 -5.24 14.45
C THR A 264 -20.42 -5.74 13.17
N GLY A 265 -21.13 -5.71 12.04
CA GLY A 265 -20.62 -6.15 10.74
C GLY A 265 -20.54 -7.67 10.55
N ASP A 266 -21.24 -8.46 11.36
CA ASP A 266 -21.20 -9.92 11.43
C ASP A 266 -21.55 -10.65 10.13
N MET A 267 -22.35 -10.04 9.26
CA MET A 267 -22.69 -10.57 7.94
C MET A 267 -21.66 -10.23 6.86
N ALA A 268 -20.83 -9.22 7.09
CA ALA A 268 -19.91 -8.70 6.09
C ALA A 268 -18.59 -9.48 6.01
N SER A 269 -18.02 -9.51 4.81
CA SER A 269 -16.65 -9.95 4.54
C SER A 269 -15.80 -8.76 4.11
N ILE A 270 -14.74 -8.46 4.85
CA ILE A 270 -13.76 -7.43 4.51
C ILE A 270 -12.54 -8.11 3.92
N TYR A 271 -12.25 -7.85 2.64
CA TYR A 271 -11.00 -8.23 2.01
C TYR A 271 -9.96 -7.13 2.24
N ILE A 272 -8.87 -7.51 2.91
CA ILE A 272 -7.72 -6.66 3.15
C ILE A 272 -6.75 -6.88 1.99
N ILE A 273 -6.72 -5.94 1.05
CA ILE A 273 -5.82 -5.96 -0.10
C ILE A 273 -4.55 -5.22 0.29
N ASP A 274 -3.57 -5.94 0.82
CA ASP A 274 -2.40 -5.35 1.49
C ASP A 274 -1.18 -6.30 1.51
N THR A 275 -0.31 -6.18 2.52
CA THR A 275 0.90 -6.97 2.80
C THR A 275 0.64 -8.37 3.38
N GLY A 276 -0.64 -8.68 3.64
CA GLY A 276 -1.09 -9.91 4.28
C GLY A 276 -1.81 -9.64 5.60
N VAL A 277 -2.20 -10.68 6.31
CA VAL A 277 -2.74 -10.59 7.68
C VAL A 277 -2.19 -11.73 8.53
N ARG A 278 -1.79 -11.43 9.76
CA ARG A 278 -1.49 -12.44 10.77
C ARG A 278 -2.78 -13.03 11.35
N TYR A 279 -3.26 -14.14 10.78
CA TYR A 279 -4.54 -14.76 11.15
C TYR A 279 -4.66 -15.15 12.63
N THR A 280 -3.55 -15.51 13.26
CA THR A 280 -3.47 -15.99 14.64
C THR A 280 -3.55 -14.89 15.68
N HIS A 281 -3.49 -13.61 15.28
CA HIS A 281 -3.53 -12.50 16.21
C HIS A 281 -4.86 -12.48 16.99
N GLU A 282 -4.80 -12.27 18.31
CA GLU A 282 -5.96 -12.36 19.21
C GLU A 282 -7.09 -11.39 18.85
N GLU A 283 -6.75 -10.24 18.28
CA GLU A 283 -7.72 -9.27 17.73
C GLU A 283 -8.72 -9.88 16.75
N PHE A 284 -8.39 -10.96 16.05
CA PHE A 284 -9.26 -11.53 15.04
C PHE A 284 -10.17 -12.63 15.56
N GLU A 285 -9.87 -13.26 16.72
CA GLU A 285 -10.69 -14.32 17.32
C GLU A 285 -11.09 -15.42 16.30
N GLY A 286 -10.18 -15.79 15.39
CA GLY A 286 -10.42 -16.77 14.33
C GLY A 286 -11.25 -16.28 13.13
N ARG A 287 -11.62 -14.99 13.07
CA ARG A 287 -12.38 -14.39 11.96
C ARG A 287 -11.53 -14.03 10.74
N ALA A 288 -10.19 -14.04 10.88
CA ALA A 288 -9.26 -13.78 9.79
C ALA A 288 -8.78 -15.07 9.13
N LYS A 289 -8.77 -15.10 7.78
CA LYS A 289 -8.30 -16.25 7.00
C LYS A 289 -7.75 -15.84 5.65
N TYR A 290 -7.08 -16.78 4.99
CA TYR A 290 -6.61 -16.61 3.62
C TYR A 290 -7.78 -16.44 2.64
N ALA A 291 -7.64 -15.48 1.72
CA ALA A 291 -8.60 -15.26 0.64
C ALA A 291 -8.66 -16.42 -0.36
N GLY A 292 -7.59 -17.21 -0.48
CA GLY A 292 -7.42 -18.15 -1.60
C GLY A 292 -6.69 -17.54 -2.81
N PHE A 293 -6.21 -16.30 -2.68
CA PHE A 293 -5.39 -15.63 -3.68
C PHE A 293 -4.28 -14.78 -3.01
N ASP A 294 -3.06 -14.89 -3.54
CA ASP A 294 -1.88 -14.14 -3.11
C ASP A 294 -1.09 -13.75 -4.37
N ALA A 295 -1.05 -12.45 -4.67
CA ALA A 295 -0.38 -11.95 -5.86
C ALA A 295 1.14 -12.09 -5.73
N ILE A 296 1.69 -12.04 -4.52
CA ILE A 296 3.13 -12.11 -4.27
C ILE A 296 3.59 -13.56 -4.39
N ASP A 297 2.84 -14.52 -3.85
CA ASP A 297 3.11 -15.96 -4.07
C ASP A 297 3.11 -16.28 -5.56
N LYS A 298 2.12 -15.78 -6.31
CA LYS A 298 2.05 -15.98 -7.76
C LYS A 298 3.26 -15.40 -8.51
N LEU A 299 3.78 -14.25 -8.06
CA LEU A 299 4.92 -13.59 -8.68
C LEU A 299 6.27 -14.22 -8.30
N THR A 300 6.38 -14.73 -7.07
CA THR A 300 7.66 -15.21 -6.50
C THR A 300 7.78 -16.73 -6.49
N GLY A 301 6.68 -17.46 -6.72
CA GLY A 301 6.60 -18.91 -6.51
C GLY A 301 6.58 -19.32 -5.04
N SER A 302 6.51 -18.37 -4.09
CA SER A 302 6.40 -18.67 -2.66
C SER A 302 5.01 -19.18 -2.27
N SER A 303 4.85 -19.61 -1.03
CA SER A 303 3.57 -20.12 -0.50
C SER A 303 3.29 -19.57 0.90
N GLN A 304 3.26 -18.24 1.04
CA GLN A 304 2.90 -17.63 2.32
C GLN A 304 1.39 -17.50 2.52
N GLN A 305 0.58 -17.72 1.47
CA GLN A 305 -0.87 -17.86 1.56
C GLN A 305 -1.53 -16.67 2.29
N GLY A 306 -1.16 -15.46 1.89
CA GLY A 306 -1.68 -14.22 2.46
C GLY A 306 -1.19 -13.89 3.86
N ALA A 307 -0.19 -14.61 4.39
CA ALA A 307 0.45 -14.28 5.66
C ALA A 307 1.19 -12.93 5.57
N ASP A 308 1.11 -12.17 6.65
CA ASP A 308 1.74 -10.86 6.76
C ASP A 308 3.19 -10.97 7.24
N CYS A 309 4.12 -10.51 6.42
CA CYS A 309 5.54 -10.40 6.77
C CYS A 309 5.98 -8.96 7.08
N GLN A 310 5.09 -7.97 6.97
CA GLN A 310 5.43 -6.55 7.10
C GLN A 310 4.73 -5.89 8.30
N GLY A 311 3.45 -6.22 8.54
CA GLY A 311 2.64 -5.76 9.67
C GLY A 311 1.59 -4.71 9.34
N HIS A 312 1.68 -4.04 8.20
CA HIS A 312 0.74 -3.01 7.77
C HIS A 312 -0.65 -3.58 7.48
N GLY A 313 -0.74 -4.75 6.85
CA GLY A 313 -2.01 -5.38 6.53
C GLY A 313 -2.71 -5.90 7.78
N THR A 314 -1.97 -6.48 8.73
CA THR A 314 -2.48 -6.85 10.06
C THR A 314 -3.02 -5.64 10.81
N HIS A 315 -2.31 -4.49 10.75
CA HIS A 315 -2.76 -3.24 11.38
C HIS A 315 -4.06 -2.71 10.76
N CYS A 316 -4.13 -2.68 9.43
CA CYS A 316 -5.34 -2.25 8.71
C CYS A 316 -6.52 -3.19 8.99
N ALA A 317 -6.28 -4.51 8.98
CA ALA A 317 -7.28 -5.52 9.29
C ALA A 317 -7.86 -5.35 10.70
N ALA A 318 -7.00 -5.13 11.70
CA ALA A 318 -7.44 -4.94 13.08
C ALA A 318 -8.14 -3.59 13.29
N THR A 319 -7.76 -2.55 12.56
CA THR A 319 -8.47 -1.26 12.57
C THR A 319 -9.87 -1.37 11.95
N ALA A 320 -10.02 -2.19 10.90
CA ALA A 320 -11.32 -2.41 10.28
C ALA A 320 -12.25 -3.30 11.14
N ALA A 321 -11.72 -4.41 11.68
CA ALA A 321 -12.55 -5.46 12.28
C ALA A 321 -11.91 -6.22 13.46
N GLY A 322 -10.88 -5.67 14.10
CA GLY A 322 -10.33 -6.20 15.35
C GLY A 322 -11.32 -6.16 16.51
N LYS A 323 -11.17 -7.08 17.47
CA LYS A 323 -11.97 -7.16 18.69
C LYS A 323 -11.91 -5.85 19.49
N LYS A 324 -10.70 -5.38 19.79
CA LYS A 324 -10.46 -4.17 20.57
C LYS A 324 -10.37 -2.95 19.67
N TYR A 325 -9.57 -3.03 18.61
CA TYR A 325 -9.18 -1.90 17.77
C TYR A 325 -10.10 -1.68 16.57
N GLY A 326 -10.99 -2.62 16.28
CA GLY A 326 -11.84 -2.57 15.10
C GLY A 326 -13.12 -1.78 15.26
N VAL A 327 -13.53 -1.16 14.15
CA VAL A 327 -14.86 -0.59 13.94
C VAL A 327 -15.92 -1.70 13.84
N ALA A 328 -15.78 -2.62 12.87
CA ALA A 328 -16.70 -3.75 12.66
C ALA A 328 -16.26 -5.00 13.44
N LYS A 329 -16.49 -4.98 14.76
CA LYS A 329 -15.95 -5.98 15.70
C LYS A 329 -16.27 -7.45 15.41
N LYS A 330 -17.26 -7.76 14.56
CA LYS A 330 -17.64 -9.14 14.20
C LYS A 330 -17.51 -9.48 12.72
N ALA A 331 -17.03 -8.55 11.87
CA ALA A 331 -16.85 -8.84 10.46
C ALA A 331 -15.81 -9.94 10.20
N LYS A 332 -16.01 -10.68 9.11
CA LYS A 332 -15.05 -11.69 8.62
C LYS A 332 -13.93 -10.98 7.87
N ILE A 333 -12.69 -11.42 8.08
CA ILE A 333 -11.51 -10.82 7.46
C ILE A 333 -10.90 -11.83 6.49
N TYR A 334 -10.66 -11.39 5.26
CA TYR A 334 -10.02 -12.18 4.22
C TYR A 334 -8.73 -11.48 3.80
N SER A 335 -7.58 -12.13 4.00
CA SER A 335 -6.30 -11.58 3.56
C SER A 335 -6.05 -11.89 2.10
N LEU A 336 -5.98 -10.84 1.30
CA LEU A 336 -5.58 -10.90 -0.10
C LEU A 336 -4.27 -10.14 -0.20
N ARG A 337 -3.17 -10.88 -0.14
CA ARG A 337 -1.85 -10.25 -0.19
C ARG A 337 -1.53 -9.81 -1.61
N ALA A 338 -1.37 -8.50 -1.77
CA ALA A 338 -1.01 -7.83 -3.01
C ALA A 338 0.32 -7.08 -2.91
N LEU A 339 0.85 -6.90 -1.69
CA LEU A 339 2.13 -6.24 -1.40
C LEU A 339 3.08 -7.23 -0.71
N GLY A 340 4.35 -7.23 -1.07
CA GLY A 340 5.37 -8.06 -0.44
C GLY A 340 5.89 -7.48 0.88
N CYS A 341 6.94 -8.09 1.44
CA CYS A 341 7.49 -7.67 2.73
C CYS A 341 8.11 -6.25 2.71
N GLY A 342 8.53 -5.76 1.54
CA GLY A 342 8.92 -4.36 1.33
C GLY A 342 7.74 -3.36 1.25
N GLY A 343 6.49 -3.82 1.37
CA GLY A 343 5.30 -2.97 1.27
C GLY A 343 4.98 -2.49 -0.15
N SER A 344 5.51 -3.17 -1.17
CA SER A 344 5.30 -2.87 -2.59
C SER A 344 4.74 -4.08 -3.33
N GLY A 345 3.99 -3.82 -4.40
CA GLY A 345 3.39 -4.83 -5.29
C GLY A 345 3.23 -4.28 -6.70
N ALA A 346 2.33 -4.88 -7.49
CA ALA A 346 2.01 -4.44 -8.85
C ALA A 346 0.51 -4.22 -9.02
N VAL A 347 0.10 -3.26 -9.86
CA VAL A 347 -1.32 -3.00 -10.16
C VAL A 347 -1.99 -4.24 -10.75
N SER A 348 -1.31 -4.97 -11.62
CA SER A 348 -1.81 -6.23 -12.18
C SER A 348 -2.20 -7.24 -11.10
N GLY A 349 -1.40 -7.37 -10.04
CA GLY A 349 -1.68 -8.26 -8.91
C GLY A 349 -2.92 -7.87 -8.11
N ILE A 350 -3.16 -6.55 -7.96
CA ILE A 350 -4.39 -6.03 -7.36
C ILE A 350 -5.59 -6.36 -8.25
N VAL A 351 -5.52 -6.07 -9.54
CA VAL A 351 -6.63 -6.30 -10.49
C VAL A 351 -7.00 -7.78 -10.56
N GLU A 352 -6.00 -8.68 -10.63
CA GLU A 352 -6.22 -10.12 -10.58
C GLU A 352 -6.85 -10.58 -9.26
N GLY A 353 -6.42 -10.00 -8.14
CA GLY A 353 -7.01 -10.28 -6.83
C GLY A 353 -8.48 -9.84 -6.76
N MET A 354 -8.79 -8.66 -7.28
CA MET A 354 -10.17 -8.17 -7.38
C MET A 354 -11.02 -9.08 -8.28
N ASP A 355 -10.46 -9.60 -9.38
CA ASP A 355 -11.13 -10.55 -10.28
C ASP A 355 -11.42 -11.87 -9.58
N PHE A 356 -10.43 -12.38 -8.83
CA PHE A 356 -10.61 -13.56 -8.00
C PHE A 356 -11.78 -13.39 -7.02
N VAL A 357 -11.88 -12.24 -6.33
CA VAL A 357 -12.96 -12.01 -5.37
C VAL A 357 -14.31 -11.82 -6.05
N ALA A 358 -14.36 -11.09 -7.18
CA ALA A 358 -15.58 -10.96 -7.98
C ALA A 358 -16.11 -12.34 -8.39
N LYS A 359 -15.23 -13.28 -8.77
CA LYS A 359 -15.60 -14.68 -9.03
C LYS A 359 -16.18 -15.38 -7.80
N GLN A 360 -15.65 -15.12 -6.59
CA GLN A 360 -16.20 -15.71 -5.36
C GLN A 360 -17.60 -15.16 -5.04
N VAL A 361 -17.83 -13.87 -5.30
CA VAL A 361 -19.15 -13.24 -5.17
C VAL A 361 -20.15 -13.87 -6.14
N ASP A 362 -19.78 -14.01 -7.42
CA ASP A 362 -20.64 -14.64 -8.43
C ASP A 362 -20.98 -16.10 -8.10
N LYS A 363 -20.06 -16.80 -7.41
CA LYS A 363 -20.26 -18.17 -6.91
C LYS A 363 -21.07 -18.27 -5.61
N GLY A 364 -21.45 -17.14 -5.01
CA GLY A 364 -22.18 -17.12 -3.74
C GLY A 364 -21.36 -17.61 -2.54
N VAL A 365 -20.04 -17.45 -2.55
CA VAL A 365 -19.17 -17.87 -1.42
C VAL A 365 -19.40 -17.03 -0.16
N HIS A 366 -19.91 -15.81 -0.32
CA HIS A 366 -20.22 -14.91 0.79
C HIS A 366 -21.72 -14.90 1.07
N SER A 367 -22.07 -15.05 2.33
CA SER A 367 -23.46 -14.99 2.82
C SER A 367 -24.00 -13.56 2.99
N GLY A 368 -23.19 -12.55 2.70
CA GLY A 368 -23.48 -11.14 2.97
C GLY A 368 -22.55 -10.21 2.18
N PRO A 369 -22.56 -8.91 2.49
CA PRO A 369 -21.88 -7.90 1.70
C PRO A 369 -20.35 -8.07 1.74
N VAL A 370 -19.70 -7.62 0.67
CA VAL A 370 -18.24 -7.65 0.52
C VAL A 370 -17.70 -6.23 0.44
N VAL A 371 -16.67 -5.95 1.22
CA VAL A 371 -15.97 -4.66 1.27
C VAL A 371 -14.48 -4.88 1.01
N PHE A 372 -13.88 -4.10 0.13
CA PHE A 372 -12.43 -4.02 -0.03
C PHE A 372 -11.88 -2.89 0.82
N SER A 373 -10.84 -3.19 1.61
CA SER A 373 -10.01 -2.20 2.28
C SER A 373 -8.64 -2.18 1.60
N MET A 374 -8.30 -1.04 0.99
CA MET A 374 -7.13 -0.87 0.13
C MET A 374 -6.26 0.27 0.65
N SER A 375 -5.31 -0.07 1.52
CA SER A 375 -4.41 0.89 2.18
C SER A 375 -3.12 1.09 1.36
N LEU A 376 -3.30 1.36 0.08
CA LEU A 376 -2.25 1.42 -0.94
C LEU A 376 -2.54 2.48 -2.00
N GLY A 377 -1.53 2.86 -2.77
CA GLY A 377 -1.68 3.85 -3.82
C GLY A 377 -0.55 3.82 -4.84
N VAL A 378 -0.88 4.27 -6.05
CA VAL A 378 -0.03 4.42 -7.23
C VAL A 378 -0.45 5.71 -7.94
N LYS A 379 0.36 6.25 -8.85
CA LYS A 379 -0.13 7.27 -9.79
C LYS A 379 -1.38 6.79 -10.55
N ALA A 380 -2.20 7.74 -10.99
CA ALA A 380 -3.49 7.44 -11.63
C ALA A 380 -3.36 6.35 -12.70
N SER A 381 -4.12 5.27 -12.51
CA SER A 381 -4.10 4.07 -13.33
C SER A 381 -5.51 3.82 -13.88
N VAL A 382 -5.60 3.73 -15.21
CA VAL A 382 -6.88 3.58 -15.93
C VAL A 382 -7.47 2.20 -15.67
N SER A 383 -6.64 1.16 -15.75
CA SER A 383 -7.01 -0.23 -15.51
C SER A 383 -7.45 -0.46 -14.05
N LEU A 384 -6.75 0.11 -13.06
CA LEU A 384 -7.16 0.00 -11.67
C LEU A 384 -8.48 0.72 -11.40
N ASN A 385 -8.67 1.92 -11.95
CA ASN A 385 -9.94 2.65 -11.82
C ASN A 385 -11.11 1.90 -12.50
N ALA A 386 -10.87 1.30 -13.66
CA ALA A 386 -11.86 0.45 -14.34
C ALA A 386 -12.20 -0.80 -13.51
N ALA A 387 -11.21 -1.46 -12.91
CA ALA A 387 -11.42 -2.59 -12.01
C ALA A 387 -12.29 -2.20 -10.80
N ILE A 388 -12.02 -1.04 -10.17
CA ILE A 388 -12.82 -0.50 -9.06
C ILE A 388 -14.26 -0.28 -9.49
N LYS A 389 -14.49 0.33 -10.66
CA LYS A 389 -15.83 0.52 -11.20
C LYS A 389 -16.58 -0.80 -11.36
N ARG A 390 -15.93 -1.81 -11.91
CA ARG A 390 -16.57 -3.10 -12.22
C ARG A 390 -16.86 -3.94 -10.98
N VAL A 391 -16.04 -3.85 -9.91
CA VAL A 391 -16.40 -4.47 -8.62
C VAL A 391 -17.54 -3.74 -7.92
N THR A 392 -17.60 -2.41 -8.01
CA THR A 392 -18.71 -1.61 -7.48
C THR A 392 -20.04 -1.97 -8.15
N GLU A 393 -20.03 -2.20 -9.47
CA GLU A 393 -21.20 -2.67 -10.23
C GLU A 393 -21.66 -4.07 -9.80
N LYS A 394 -20.77 -4.90 -9.26
CA LYS A 394 -21.09 -6.20 -8.64
C LYS A 394 -21.54 -6.09 -7.17
N GLY A 395 -21.69 -4.88 -6.65
CA GLY A 395 -22.14 -4.63 -5.27
C GLY A 395 -21.03 -4.72 -4.22
N ILE A 396 -19.76 -4.83 -4.63
CA ILE A 396 -18.62 -4.77 -3.72
C ILE A 396 -18.28 -3.30 -3.44
N VAL A 397 -18.21 -2.89 -2.17
CA VAL A 397 -17.75 -1.54 -1.82
C VAL A 397 -16.23 -1.50 -1.75
N ALA A 398 -15.59 -0.65 -2.54
CA ALA A 398 -14.15 -0.43 -2.47
C ALA A 398 -13.81 0.83 -1.68
N VAL A 399 -13.06 0.68 -0.58
CA VAL A 399 -12.56 1.78 0.26
C VAL A 399 -11.04 1.85 0.14
N SER A 400 -10.51 2.99 -0.26
CA SER A 400 -9.08 3.19 -0.45
C SER A 400 -8.53 4.39 0.32
N ALA A 401 -7.23 4.34 0.63
CA ALA A 401 -6.48 5.50 1.06
C ALA A 401 -6.53 6.62 0.00
N ALA A 402 -6.62 7.88 0.41
CA ALA A 402 -6.53 9.01 -0.51
C ALA A 402 -5.08 9.29 -1.00
N GLY A 403 -4.08 8.81 -0.26
CA GLY A 403 -2.65 9.01 -0.50
C GLY A 403 -2.01 9.99 0.50
N ASN A 404 -0.69 10.00 0.56
CA ASN A 404 0.10 10.68 1.60
C ASN A 404 1.09 11.71 1.04
N GLN A 405 0.76 12.39 -0.05
CA GLN A 405 1.65 13.31 -0.75
C GLN A 405 1.30 14.80 -0.53
N GLY A 406 0.30 15.09 0.31
CA GLY A 406 -0.21 16.46 0.51
C GLY A 406 -0.82 17.08 -0.75
N GLY A 407 -1.20 16.24 -1.73
CA GLY A 407 -1.57 16.65 -3.08
C GLY A 407 -3.03 16.38 -3.44
N ASP A 408 -3.34 16.51 -4.74
CA ASP A 408 -4.65 16.17 -5.28
C ASP A 408 -4.80 14.65 -5.40
N SER A 409 -5.74 14.09 -4.63
CA SER A 409 -6.11 12.66 -4.64
C SER A 409 -6.51 12.15 -6.03
N CYS A 410 -6.95 13.02 -6.94
CA CYS A 410 -7.26 12.64 -8.32
C CYS A 410 -6.04 12.21 -9.14
N ASN A 411 -4.83 12.51 -8.69
CA ASN A 411 -3.60 12.08 -9.37
C ASN A 411 -3.17 10.65 -8.99
N TYR A 412 -3.93 9.96 -8.13
CA TYR A 412 -3.56 8.65 -7.59
C TYR A 412 -4.71 7.65 -7.72
N SER A 413 -4.38 6.37 -7.88
CA SER A 413 -5.35 5.26 -7.86
C SER A 413 -5.06 4.35 -6.67
N PRO A 414 -6.07 3.74 -6.03
CA PRO A 414 -7.49 3.75 -6.39
C PRO A 414 -8.27 5.04 -6.10
N ALA A 415 -7.69 6.01 -5.40
CA ALA A 415 -8.39 7.21 -4.92
C ALA A 415 -9.16 8.00 -6.00
N SER A 416 -8.62 8.08 -7.22
CA SER A 416 -9.25 8.76 -8.36
C SER A 416 -10.46 8.03 -8.96
N ALA A 417 -10.71 6.77 -8.59
CA ALA A 417 -11.88 6.03 -9.00
C ALA A 417 -13.13 6.53 -8.26
N ARG A 418 -13.84 7.52 -8.84
CA ARG A 418 -14.98 8.23 -8.21
C ARG A 418 -16.13 7.36 -7.71
N VAL A 419 -16.24 6.13 -8.18
CA VAL A 419 -17.24 5.14 -7.73
C VAL A 419 -16.81 4.36 -6.47
N GLY A 420 -15.52 4.30 -6.18
CA GLY A 420 -14.97 3.84 -4.90
C GLY A 420 -15.05 4.94 -3.83
N ILE A 421 -14.54 4.67 -2.63
CA ILE A 421 -14.52 5.63 -1.51
C ILE A 421 -13.08 5.94 -1.15
N ALA A 422 -12.61 7.15 -1.44
CA ALA A 422 -11.27 7.59 -1.05
C ALA A 422 -11.28 8.33 0.30
N VAL A 423 -10.37 7.94 1.20
CA VAL A 423 -10.37 8.37 2.60
C VAL A 423 -9.12 9.16 2.95
N GLY A 424 -9.32 10.43 3.32
CA GLY A 424 -8.29 11.31 3.87
C GLY A 424 -8.05 11.09 5.36
N ALA A 425 -6.91 11.56 5.88
CA ALA A 425 -6.51 11.37 7.27
C ALA A 425 -6.61 12.66 8.09
N THR A 426 -7.10 12.55 9.32
CA THR A 426 -7.07 13.62 10.33
C THR A 426 -6.35 13.18 11.61
N ASN A 427 -5.96 14.16 12.40
CA ASN A 427 -5.55 13.98 13.79
C ASN A 427 -6.77 13.98 14.75
N LYS A 428 -6.49 13.97 16.05
CA LYS A 428 -7.51 13.96 17.11
C LYS A 428 -8.25 15.30 17.28
N GLU A 429 -7.70 16.38 16.74
CA GLU A 429 -8.30 17.71 16.71
C GLU A 429 -9.24 17.91 15.51
N ASP A 430 -9.48 16.87 14.70
CA ASP A 430 -10.19 16.92 13.41
C ASP A 430 -9.47 17.75 12.33
N ASP A 431 -8.19 18.08 12.53
CA ASP A 431 -7.41 18.74 11.49
C ASP A 431 -6.90 17.72 10.47
N MET A 432 -7.06 18.07 9.20
CA MET A 432 -6.37 17.37 8.13
C MET A 432 -4.85 17.55 8.30
N VAL A 433 -4.11 16.46 8.17
CA VAL A 433 -2.65 16.50 8.23
C VAL A 433 -2.02 16.80 6.88
N THR A 434 -0.88 17.50 6.89
CA THR A 434 -0.19 18.01 5.69
C THR A 434 0.19 16.93 4.70
N PHE A 435 0.42 15.69 5.15
CA PHE A 435 0.70 14.58 4.25
C PHE A 435 -0.58 14.04 3.58
N SER A 436 -1.77 14.20 4.16
CA SER A 436 -2.98 13.62 3.56
C SER A 436 -3.22 14.26 2.20
N ASN A 437 -3.55 13.47 1.20
CA ASN A 437 -4.13 14.02 -0.03
C ASN A 437 -5.53 14.58 0.24
N ALA A 438 -5.98 15.45 -0.65
CA ALA A 438 -7.27 16.11 -0.62
C ALA A 438 -7.81 16.33 -2.04
N GLY A 439 -8.82 17.18 -2.18
CA GLY A 439 -9.45 17.50 -3.46
C GLY A 439 -10.73 16.70 -3.71
N GLU A 440 -11.27 16.86 -4.91
CA GLU A 440 -12.60 16.39 -5.29
C GLU A 440 -12.73 14.86 -5.41
N CYS A 441 -11.60 14.13 -5.48
CA CYS A 441 -11.59 12.67 -5.42
C CYS A 441 -11.60 12.14 -3.99
N THR A 442 -11.32 12.97 -2.97
CA THR A 442 -11.42 12.57 -1.56
C THR A 442 -12.88 12.66 -1.12
N ASP A 443 -13.48 11.52 -0.74
CA ASP A 443 -14.90 11.46 -0.41
C ASP A 443 -15.21 11.86 1.03
N ILE A 444 -14.31 11.47 1.95
CA ILE A 444 -14.48 11.60 3.39
C ILE A 444 -13.12 11.54 4.11
N TYR A 445 -13.08 12.05 5.33
CA TYR A 445 -11.95 11.97 6.23
C TYR A 445 -12.26 11.08 7.44
N ALA A 446 -11.25 10.41 7.96
CA ALA A 446 -11.33 9.61 9.17
C ALA A 446 -10.01 9.69 9.97
N PRO A 447 -10.00 9.25 11.25
CA PRO A 447 -8.80 9.19 12.06
C PRO A 447 -7.66 8.44 11.37
N GLY A 448 -6.53 9.12 11.14
CA GLY A 448 -5.39 8.55 10.42
C GLY A 448 -4.03 8.89 11.02
N VAL A 449 -3.98 9.53 12.19
CA VAL A 449 -2.74 9.90 12.86
C VAL A 449 -2.66 9.17 14.19
N ALA A 450 -1.55 8.49 14.44
CA ALA A 450 -1.31 7.78 15.68
C ALA A 450 -2.42 6.79 16.05
N ILE A 451 -2.74 5.93 15.10
CA ILE A 451 -3.71 4.86 15.27
C ILE A 451 -2.97 3.62 15.77
N LYS A 452 -3.25 3.23 17.01
CA LYS A 452 -2.70 2.01 17.62
C LYS A 452 -3.55 0.81 17.25
N SER A 453 -2.96 -0.22 16.66
CA SER A 453 -3.65 -1.45 16.25
C SER A 453 -2.71 -2.66 16.29
N ALA A 454 -3.19 -3.83 15.88
CA ALA A 454 -2.39 -5.06 15.83
C ALA A 454 -1.18 -4.94 14.88
N THR A 455 -0.16 -5.77 15.07
CA THR A 455 0.95 -5.95 14.13
C THR A 455 1.26 -7.44 13.92
N SER A 456 1.96 -7.78 12.83
CA SER A 456 2.31 -9.18 12.51
C SER A 456 3.43 -9.76 13.38
N LYS A 457 4.08 -8.96 14.24
CA LYS A 457 5.23 -9.38 15.04
C LYS A 457 4.92 -10.48 16.06
N CYS A 458 3.75 -10.43 16.71
CA CYS A 458 3.28 -11.48 17.62
C CYS A 458 1.75 -11.42 17.77
N ASP A 459 1.13 -12.45 18.37
CA ASP A 459 -0.34 -12.58 18.43
C ASP A 459 -1.06 -11.58 19.35
N THR A 460 -0.31 -10.82 20.14
CA THR A 460 -0.82 -9.76 21.04
C THR A 460 -0.15 -8.41 20.81
N CYS A 461 0.78 -8.34 19.87
CA CYS A 461 1.62 -7.18 19.65
C CYS A 461 0.83 -6.06 18.98
N THR A 462 1.09 -4.83 19.42
CA THR A 462 0.48 -3.64 18.81
C THR A 462 1.53 -2.72 18.23
N LEU A 463 1.13 -1.94 17.23
CA LEU A 463 1.93 -0.88 16.62
C LEU A 463 1.05 0.36 16.43
N THR A 464 1.64 1.54 16.62
CA THR A 464 0.99 2.81 16.32
C THR A 464 1.51 3.35 14.99
N LEU A 465 0.60 3.58 14.04
CA LEU A 465 0.92 4.04 12.69
C LEU A 465 0.10 5.28 12.32
N SER A 466 0.57 5.99 11.29
CA SER A 466 -0.12 7.13 10.71
C SER A 466 -0.16 7.01 9.18
N GLY A 467 -1.19 7.56 8.57
CA GLY A 467 -1.40 7.55 7.13
C GLY A 467 -2.87 7.53 6.78
N THR A 468 -3.17 7.88 5.52
CA THR A 468 -4.48 7.57 4.93
C THR A 468 -4.77 6.07 4.93
N SER A 469 -3.73 5.21 4.96
CA SER A 469 -3.84 3.77 5.24
C SER A 469 -4.48 3.42 6.57
N MET A 470 -4.40 4.29 7.59
CA MET A 470 -5.04 4.06 8.88
C MET A 470 -6.46 4.64 8.90
N ALA A 471 -6.72 5.68 8.10
CA ALA A 471 -8.06 6.26 7.96
C ALA A 471 -9.01 5.36 7.14
N ALA A 472 -8.54 4.82 6.02
CA ALA A 472 -9.33 3.94 5.14
C ALA A 472 -10.00 2.73 5.85
N PRO A 473 -9.31 1.95 6.71
CA PRO A 473 -9.93 0.81 7.39
C PRO A 473 -11.02 1.20 8.39
N HIS A 474 -11.01 2.42 8.95
CA HIS A 474 -12.15 2.88 9.77
C HIS A 474 -13.42 2.96 8.92
N VAL A 475 -13.32 3.54 7.72
CA VAL A 475 -14.45 3.64 6.79
C VAL A 475 -14.84 2.25 6.27
N ALA A 476 -13.88 1.38 5.95
CA ALA A 476 -14.17 0.00 5.52
C ALA A 476 -14.95 -0.78 6.59
N GLY A 477 -14.57 -0.64 7.87
CA GLY A 477 -15.33 -1.20 8.99
C GLY A 477 -16.73 -0.61 9.10
N TYR A 478 -16.90 0.71 8.96
CA TYR A 478 -18.24 1.30 8.93
C TYR A 478 -19.09 0.77 7.77
N MET A 479 -18.53 0.65 6.57
CA MET A 479 -19.24 0.09 5.41
C MET A 479 -19.67 -1.36 5.66
N ALA A 480 -18.85 -2.15 6.35
CA ALA A 480 -19.21 -3.51 6.76
C ALA A 480 -20.39 -3.53 7.75
N ILE A 481 -20.44 -2.60 8.71
CA ILE A 481 -21.58 -2.43 9.63
C ILE A 481 -22.83 -2.02 8.84
N LEU A 482 -22.73 -0.94 8.07
CA LEU A 482 -23.83 -0.35 7.31
C LEU A 482 -24.49 -1.39 6.40
N MET A 483 -23.69 -2.10 5.60
CA MET A 483 -24.23 -3.09 4.68
C MET A 483 -24.71 -4.35 5.38
N SER A 484 -24.25 -4.67 6.60
CA SER A 484 -24.84 -5.75 7.40
C SER A 484 -26.23 -5.37 7.91
N LEU A 485 -26.44 -4.10 8.29
CA LEU A 485 -27.76 -3.58 8.69
C LEU A 485 -28.72 -3.45 7.50
N TYR A 486 -28.19 -3.16 6.31
CA TYR A 486 -28.96 -2.97 5.07
C TYR A 486 -28.42 -3.84 3.92
N PRO A 487 -28.59 -5.17 3.97
CA PRO A 487 -27.92 -6.12 3.05
C PRO A 487 -28.37 -6.02 1.60
N HIS A 488 -29.47 -5.31 1.30
CA HIS A 488 -29.96 -5.07 -0.05
C HIS A 488 -29.50 -3.73 -0.65
N MET A 489 -28.73 -2.94 0.11
CA MET A 489 -28.20 -1.67 -0.35
C MET A 489 -27.12 -1.89 -1.41
N SER A 490 -27.23 -1.24 -2.56
CA SER A 490 -26.16 -1.26 -3.56
C SER A 490 -24.92 -0.51 -3.06
N ALA A 491 -23.74 -0.83 -3.61
CA ALA A 491 -22.50 -0.13 -3.24
C ALA A 491 -22.60 1.40 -3.43
N THR A 492 -23.27 1.84 -4.51
CA THR A 492 -23.53 3.27 -4.77
C THR A 492 -24.44 3.91 -3.72
N GLN A 493 -25.53 3.22 -3.34
CA GLN A 493 -26.43 3.69 -2.27
C GLN A 493 -25.70 3.77 -0.94
N ALA A 494 -24.83 2.79 -0.64
CA ALA A 494 -24.04 2.75 0.58
C ALA A 494 -23.03 3.90 0.64
N LYS A 495 -22.31 4.20 -0.46
CA LYS A 495 -21.47 5.39 -0.57
C LYS A 495 -22.29 6.68 -0.38
N GLY A 496 -23.46 6.77 -0.99
CA GLY A 496 -24.38 7.90 -0.81
C GLY A 496 -24.81 8.08 0.66
N HIS A 497 -25.12 6.99 1.36
CA HIS A 497 -25.48 7.01 2.77
C HIS A 497 -24.32 7.49 3.65
N LEU A 498 -23.11 6.93 3.45
CA LEU A 498 -21.88 7.38 4.12
C LEU A 498 -21.69 8.89 4.00
N VAL A 499 -21.78 9.40 2.76
CA VAL A 499 -21.63 10.83 2.49
C VAL A 499 -22.74 11.62 3.16
N THR A 500 -24.00 11.19 3.13
CA THR A 500 -25.10 11.93 3.75
C THR A 500 -24.97 11.98 5.27
N GLN A 501 -24.54 10.88 5.91
CA GLN A 501 -24.47 10.77 7.37
C GLN A 501 -23.21 11.36 8.00
N SER A 502 -22.14 11.55 7.23
CA SER A 502 -20.88 12.16 7.69
C SER A 502 -21.11 13.47 8.45
N THR A 503 -20.28 13.76 9.43
CA THR A 503 -20.26 15.07 10.09
C THR A 503 -19.68 16.11 9.12
N LYS A 504 -20.47 17.13 8.78
CA LYS A 504 -20.09 18.17 7.80
C LYS A 504 -19.36 19.31 8.50
N GLY A 505 -18.34 19.85 7.84
CA GLY A 505 -17.66 21.07 8.32
C GLY A 505 -16.77 20.86 9.55
N ALA A 506 -16.56 19.62 9.98
CA ALA A 506 -15.73 19.31 11.15
C ALA A 506 -14.22 19.33 10.84
N VAL A 507 -13.83 19.11 9.59
CA VAL A 507 -12.41 18.93 9.24
C VAL A 507 -11.72 20.27 9.09
N GLY A 508 -10.63 20.49 9.81
CA GLY A 508 -9.73 21.63 9.62
C GLY A 508 -8.92 21.47 8.32
N LEU A 509 -9.15 22.33 7.32
CA LEU A 509 -8.49 22.27 6.00
C LEU A 509 -7.36 23.31 5.83
N ALA A 510 -6.91 23.94 6.91
CA ALA A 510 -5.89 24.99 6.87
C ALA A 510 -4.51 24.47 6.40
N ALA A 511 -4.30 23.15 6.43
CA ALA A 511 -3.04 22.50 6.04
C ALA A 511 -2.80 22.44 4.52
N ILE A 512 -3.77 22.80 3.69
CA ILE A 512 -3.69 22.76 2.22
C ILE A 512 -3.97 24.11 1.57
N SER A 513 -3.57 24.27 0.31
CA SER A 513 -3.82 25.51 -0.45
C SER A 513 -5.33 25.82 -0.54
N SER A 514 -5.67 27.11 -0.60
CA SER A 514 -7.07 27.54 -0.71
C SER A 514 -7.77 27.00 -1.97
N SER A 515 -7.02 26.79 -3.06
CA SER A 515 -7.53 26.20 -4.31
C SER A 515 -7.81 24.70 -4.21
N LEU A 516 -7.05 23.96 -3.42
CA LEU A 516 -7.33 22.54 -3.14
C LEU A 516 -8.44 22.43 -2.11
N ALA A 517 -8.42 23.25 -1.05
CA ALA A 517 -9.44 23.29 -0.01
C ALA A 517 -10.84 23.56 -0.56
N SER A 518 -10.98 24.49 -1.52
CA SER A 518 -12.28 24.85 -2.10
C SER A 518 -12.95 23.71 -2.89
N ARG A 519 -12.17 22.75 -3.40
CA ARG A 519 -12.66 21.54 -4.07
C ARG A 519 -12.72 20.32 -3.15
N THR A 520 -12.26 20.44 -1.91
CA THR A 520 -12.18 19.32 -0.95
C THR A 520 -13.48 19.20 -0.17
N PRO A 521 -14.18 18.05 -0.22
CA PRO A 521 -15.36 17.83 0.60
C PRO A 521 -15.00 17.80 2.10
N ASN A 522 -15.57 18.74 2.87
CA ASN A 522 -15.40 18.77 4.32
C ASN A 522 -16.40 17.82 5.01
N ARG A 523 -16.00 16.54 5.11
CA ARG A 523 -16.83 15.44 5.59
C ARG A 523 -15.99 14.54 6.48
N PHE A 524 -16.39 14.37 7.73
CA PHE A 524 -15.76 13.48 8.69
C PHE A 524 -16.62 12.23 8.92
N LEU A 525 -15.99 11.06 9.05
CA LEU A 525 -16.67 9.79 9.29
C LEU A 525 -17.54 9.87 10.56
N TYR A 526 -18.79 9.43 10.43
CA TYR A 526 -19.70 9.26 11.55
C TYR A 526 -20.29 7.86 11.52
N VAL A 527 -20.08 7.11 12.60
CA VAL A 527 -20.57 5.76 12.82
C VAL A 527 -21.70 5.85 13.84
N ALA A 528 -22.95 5.77 13.40
CA ALA A 528 -24.09 5.91 14.31
C ALA A 528 -23.99 4.92 15.49
N ALA A 529 -24.09 5.45 16.71
CA ALA A 529 -24.21 4.68 17.94
C ALA A 529 -25.68 4.31 18.22
N GLN A 530 -25.90 3.24 18.98
CA GLN A 530 -27.22 2.63 19.25
C GLN A 530 -28.20 3.47 20.14
N ASP A 531 -28.10 4.80 20.08
CA ASP A 531 -28.79 5.87 20.81
C ASP A 531 -28.49 5.99 22.32
N VAL A 532 -27.95 7.16 22.69
CA VAL A 532 -28.33 7.91 23.91
C VAL A 532 -29.04 9.19 23.47
N ASP A 533 -30.09 9.09 22.66
CA ASP A 533 -31.26 10.02 22.64
C ASP A 533 -32.19 9.68 21.46
N THR A 534 -33.28 8.97 21.76
CA THR A 534 -34.32 8.59 20.80
C THR A 534 -35.14 9.77 20.25
N SER A 535 -34.85 11.02 20.62
CA SER A 535 -35.64 12.20 20.25
C SER A 535 -35.38 12.74 18.83
N THR A 536 -34.27 12.35 18.18
CA THR A 536 -33.89 12.84 16.84
C THR A 536 -33.94 11.79 15.74
N ARG A 537 -34.80 10.77 15.88
CA ARG A 537 -35.22 9.91 14.76
C ARG A 537 -36.00 10.73 13.73
N ALA A 538 -35.31 11.57 12.97
CA ALA A 538 -35.78 12.01 11.67
C ALA A 538 -35.98 10.72 10.85
N HIS A 539 -37.21 10.49 10.43
CA HIS A 539 -37.62 9.35 9.62
C HIS A 539 -36.57 9.05 8.55
N ILE A 540 -35.85 7.93 8.71
CA ILE A 540 -35.11 7.29 7.65
C ILE A 540 -36.16 7.03 6.56
N PRO A 541 -36.08 7.67 5.38
CA PRO A 541 -37.03 7.39 4.32
C PRO A 541 -36.79 5.93 3.92
N TYR A 542 -37.76 5.07 4.21
CA TYR A 542 -37.88 3.78 3.57
C TYR A 542 -37.97 4.02 2.06
N TRP A 543 -36.84 3.99 1.38
CA TRP A 543 -36.80 3.85 -0.07
C TRP A 543 -37.30 2.43 -0.36
N ARG A 544 -38.61 2.31 -0.63
CA ARG A 544 -39.19 1.10 -1.21
C ARG A 544 -38.77 1.02 -2.69
N PRO A 545 -38.54 -0.21 -3.20
CA PRO A 545 -37.90 -0.49 -4.49
C PRO A 545 -38.55 0.15 -5.70
#